data_AF-A0A1Y3MAS7-F1
#
_entry.id   AF-A0A1Y3MAS7-F1
#
_cell.length_a   1.000
_cell.length_b   1.000
_cell.length_c   1.000
_cell.angle_alpha   90.00
_cell.angle_beta   90.00
_cell.angle_gamma   90.00
#
_symmetry.space_group_name_H-M   'P 1'
#
loop_
_entity.id
_entity.type
_entity.pdbx_description
1 polymer ?
#
loop_
_entity_poly.entity_id
_entity_poly.type
_entity_poly.pdbx_seq_one_letter_code
_entity_poly.pdbx_strand_id
1 'polypeptide(L)'
;MGMYGEALKENFDTNTPQGKLMLTAFQAFSQFERGLIVQRTKEGIESARASGRKGGRPKVKEKYIEKALNLYASKEYSISEIVSMSGISQATLYRYIRERGMNSTENQSIEEEKNAEIRMWLRVENNSKFVRGKGKVRKEVEQHLRYHFNMEVNSSGEYVFYVPYKNVDDLTKQVEDIICEIASDADRRNCFIEADTYCDELDLYW
;
A
#
# COMPACT_ATOMS: atom_id res chain seq x y z
N MET A 1 10.88 27.68 32.02
CA MET A 1 11.94 28.01 32.99
C MET A 1 13.26 27.51 32.40
N GLY A 2 14.14 28.40 31.94
CA GLY A 2 15.46 28.01 31.42
C GLY A 2 16.49 27.96 32.55
N MET A 3 17.29 26.90 32.63
CA MET A 3 18.46 26.84 33.51
C MET A 3 19.71 27.32 32.75
N TYR A 4 20.54 28.08 33.45
CA TYR A 4 21.82 28.60 32.93
C TYR A 4 22.96 28.10 33.82
N GLY A 5 24.10 27.78 33.19
CA GLY A 5 25.29 27.31 33.87
C GLY A 5 26.49 28.19 33.51
N GLU A 6 27.31 28.49 34.51
CA GLU A 6 28.55 29.24 34.39
C GLU A 6 29.72 28.31 34.74
N ALA A 7 30.72 28.22 33.87
CA ALA A 7 31.91 27.44 34.12
C ALA A 7 32.96 28.33 34.80
N LEU A 8 33.19 28.15 36.11
CA LEU A 8 34.09 29.02 36.89
C LEU A 8 35.58 28.96 36.48
N LYS A 9 35.98 28.01 35.62
CA LYS A 9 37.38 27.78 35.25
C LYS A 9 37.78 28.45 33.93
N GLU A 10 36.83 28.67 33.03
CA GLU A 10 36.98 29.44 31.81
C GLU A 10 35.80 30.38 31.78
N ASN A 11 36.03 31.69 31.94
CA ASN A 11 35.03 32.74 32.15
C ASN A 11 33.99 32.80 31.01
N PHE A 12 33.11 31.80 30.93
CA PHE A 12 32.24 31.47 29.82
C PHE A 12 30.79 31.56 30.27
N ASP A 13 30.22 32.73 30.06
CA ASP A 13 28.82 33.01 30.36
C ASP A 13 27.94 32.80 29.12
N THR A 14 27.15 31.72 29.15
CA THR A 14 26.18 31.35 28.11
C THR A 14 25.00 32.33 27.99
N ASN A 15 24.90 33.32 28.87
CA ASN A 15 23.87 34.36 28.81
C ASN A 15 24.25 35.55 27.91
N THR A 16 25.55 35.79 27.72
CA THR A 16 26.04 36.86 26.86
C THR A 16 25.78 36.56 25.38
N PRO A 17 25.61 37.58 24.51
CA PRO A 17 25.52 37.36 23.06
C PRO A 17 26.69 36.54 22.50
N GLN A 18 27.91 36.75 23.02
CA GLN A 18 29.12 36.03 22.66
C GLN A 18 29.07 34.56 23.11
N GLY A 19 28.64 34.28 24.35
CA GLY A 19 28.48 32.92 24.86
C GLY A 19 27.39 32.14 24.14
N LYS A 20 26.27 32.78 23.77
CA LYS A 20 25.21 32.18 22.95
C LYS A 20 25.71 31.81 21.55
N LEU A 21 26.50 32.69 20.93
CA LEU A 21 27.11 32.43 19.63
C LEU A 21 28.05 31.21 19.70
N MET A 22 28.92 31.18 20.69
CA MET A 22 29.88 30.09 20.88
C MET A 22 29.20 28.77 21.23
N LEU A 23 28.14 28.80 22.06
CA LEU A 23 27.29 27.63 22.32
C LEU A 23 26.65 27.10 21.04
N THR A 24 26.12 28.00 20.20
CA THR A 24 25.51 27.63 18.90
C THR A 24 26.55 27.02 17.97
N ALA A 25 27.75 27.59 17.90
CA ALA A 25 28.85 27.02 17.14
C ALA A 25 29.20 25.61 17.63
N PHE A 26 29.34 25.39 18.94
CA PHE A 26 29.63 24.06 19.49
C PHE A 26 28.49 23.06 19.25
N GLN A 27 27.24 23.50 19.30
CA GLN A 27 26.10 22.66 18.91
C GLN A 27 26.20 22.24 17.45
N ALA A 28 26.52 23.17 16.55
CA ALA A 28 26.72 22.87 15.13
C ALA A 28 27.89 21.90 14.91
N PHE A 29 29.02 22.10 15.58
CA PHE A 29 30.15 21.17 15.54
C PHE A 29 29.80 19.78 16.06
N SER A 30 29.09 19.68 17.18
CA SER A 30 28.66 18.40 17.74
C SER A 30 27.74 17.64 16.79
N GLN A 31 26.83 18.34 16.10
CA GLN A 31 25.96 17.75 15.08
C GLN A 31 26.76 17.28 13.86
N PHE A 32 27.74 18.07 13.42
CA PHE A 32 28.63 17.72 12.32
C PHE A 32 29.44 16.46 12.61
N GLU A 33 30.08 16.36 13.78
CA GLU A 33 30.84 15.17 14.19
C GLU A 33 29.96 13.92 14.26
N ARG A 34 28.75 14.05 14.81
CA ARG A 34 27.77 12.96 14.81
C ARG A 34 27.40 12.52 13.39
N GLY A 35 27.22 13.48 12.48
CA GLY A 35 27.00 13.23 11.06
C GLY A 35 28.12 12.41 10.43
N LEU A 36 29.38 12.78 10.69
CA LEU A 36 30.55 12.04 10.21
C LEU A 36 30.62 10.61 10.75
N ILE A 37 30.31 10.39 12.04
CA ILE A 37 30.28 9.04 12.63
C ILE A 37 29.21 8.18 11.95
N VAL A 38 28.02 8.75 11.73
CA VAL A 38 26.93 8.04 11.03
C VAL A 38 27.33 7.69 9.60
N GLN A 39 27.96 8.62 8.88
CA GLN A 39 28.42 8.38 7.52
C GLN A 39 29.42 7.22 7.46
N ARG A 40 30.49 7.26 8.28
CA ARG A 40 31.48 6.18 8.34
C ARG A 40 30.88 4.82 8.72
N THR A 41 29.89 4.84 9.64
CA THR A 41 29.19 3.61 10.03
C THR A 41 28.40 3.03 8.87
N LYS A 42 27.73 3.88 8.08
CA LYS A 42 27.00 3.44 6.88
C LYS A 42 27.94 2.85 5.83
N GLU A 43 29.05 3.53 5.54
CA GLU A 43 30.08 3.05 4.62
C GLU A 43 30.63 1.67 5.07
N GLY A 44 30.89 1.50 6.37
CA GLY A 44 31.32 0.22 6.93
C GLY A 44 30.26 -0.89 6.84
N ILE A 45 28.99 -0.56 7.10
CA ILE A 45 27.87 -1.52 6.94
C ILE A 45 27.71 -1.92 5.48
N GLU A 46 27.82 -0.97 4.55
CA GLU A 46 27.72 -1.21 3.12
C GLU A 46 28.84 -2.11 2.62
N SER A 47 30.09 -1.83 3.03
CA SER A 47 31.23 -2.69 2.74
C SER A 47 31.03 -4.11 3.29
N ALA A 48 30.57 -4.26 4.53
CA ALA A 48 30.27 -5.57 5.12
C ALA A 48 29.16 -6.31 4.38
N ARG A 49 28.11 -5.60 3.93
CA ARG A 49 27.03 -6.17 3.11
C ARG A 49 27.54 -6.60 1.74
N ALA A 50 28.41 -5.83 1.11
CA ALA A 50 29.05 -6.18 -0.17
C ALA A 50 29.92 -7.44 -0.05
N SER A 51 30.56 -7.66 1.11
CA SER A 51 31.25 -8.92 1.44
C SER A 51 30.29 -10.07 1.82
N GLY A 52 28.98 -9.90 1.65
CA GLY A 52 27.97 -10.94 1.89
C GLY A 52 27.49 -11.06 3.34
N ARG A 53 27.96 -10.20 4.26
CA ARG A 53 27.50 -10.24 5.66
C ARG A 53 26.10 -9.63 5.79
N LYS A 54 25.10 -10.48 5.98
CA LYS A 54 23.76 -10.06 6.43
C LYS A 54 23.80 -9.79 7.93
N GLY A 55 23.85 -8.52 8.32
CA GLY A 55 23.73 -8.09 9.71
C GLY A 55 22.35 -8.38 10.32
N GLY A 56 22.16 -8.04 11.60
CA GLY A 56 20.91 -8.25 12.34
C GLY A 56 20.91 -9.53 13.19
N ARG A 57 19.77 -9.80 13.85
CA ARG A 57 19.60 -10.98 14.70
C ARG A 57 19.59 -12.25 13.82
N PRO A 58 20.38 -13.29 14.16
CA PRO A 58 20.33 -14.56 13.44
C PRO A 58 18.91 -15.12 13.37
N LYS A 59 18.52 -15.60 12.18
CA LYS A 59 17.23 -16.27 12.00
C LYS A 59 17.21 -17.59 12.76
N VAL A 60 16.01 -18.02 13.14
CA VAL A 60 15.79 -19.37 13.68
C VAL A 60 16.23 -20.39 12.62
N LYS A 61 16.85 -21.50 13.03
CA LYS A 61 17.32 -22.53 12.09
C LYS A 61 16.13 -23.15 11.37
N GLU A 62 16.26 -23.34 10.05
CA GLU A 62 15.19 -23.85 9.18
C GLU A 62 14.62 -25.19 9.67
N LYS A 63 15.48 -26.10 10.14
CA LYS A 63 15.08 -27.40 10.70
C LYS A 63 13.98 -27.30 11.78
N TYR A 64 14.03 -26.29 12.65
CA TYR A 64 13.03 -26.13 13.70
C TYR A 64 11.71 -25.56 13.16
N ILE A 65 11.80 -24.71 12.15
CA ILE A 65 10.65 -24.13 11.45
C ILE A 65 9.91 -25.22 10.68
N GLU A 66 10.63 -26.01 9.87
CA GLU A 66 10.07 -27.13 9.11
C GLU A 66 9.40 -28.15 10.02
N LYS A 67 10.06 -28.53 11.13
CA LYS A 67 9.47 -29.44 12.11
C LYS A 67 8.14 -28.90 12.65
N ALA A 68 8.10 -27.62 13.02
CA ALA A 68 6.89 -27.01 13.57
C ALA A 68 5.75 -26.92 12.54
N LEU A 69 6.08 -26.60 11.28
CA LEU A 69 5.12 -26.53 10.19
C LEU A 69 4.54 -27.89 9.83
N ASN A 70 5.36 -28.94 9.82
CA ASN A 70 4.90 -30.31 9.57
C ASN A 70 3.96 -30.80 10.68
N LEU A 71 4.31 -30.53 11.94
CA LEU A 71 3.43 -30.83 13.08
C LEU A 71 2.11 -30.06 13.00
N TYR A 72 2.16 -28.79 12.61
CA TYR A 72 0.95 -27.99 12.41
C TYR A 72 0.08 -28.53 11.25
N ALA A 73 0.71 -28.94 10.14
CA ALA A 73 0.02 -29.49 8.97
C ALA A 73 -0.67 -30.84 9.25
N SER A 74 -0.11 -31.66 10.14
CA SER A 74 -0.73 -32.94 10.55
C SER A 74 -2.10 -32.75 11.22
N LYS A 75 -2.36 -31.58 11.84
CA LYS A 75 -3.56 -31.28 12.65
C LYS A 75 -3.78 -32.20 13.86
N GLU A 76 -2.79 -33.00 14.23
CA GLU A 76 -2.87 -33.97 15.33
C GLU A 76 -2.54 -33.35 16.70
N TYR A 77 -1.84 -32.21 16.72
CA TYR A 77 -1.29 -31.62 17.95
C TYR A 77 -1.83 -30.22 18.20
N SER A 78 -1.98 -29.86 19.47
CA SER A 78 -2.29 -28.50 19.89
C SER A 78 -1.10 -27.56 19.68
N ILE A 79 -1.37 -26.26 19.58
CA ILE A 79 -0.32 -25.24 19.37
C ILE A 79 0.72 -25.25 20.50
N SER A 80 0.30 -25.49 21.75
CA SER A 80 1.20 -25.55 22.91
C SER A 80 2.17 -26.74 22.82
N GLU A 81 1.67 -27.89 22.38
CA GLU A 81 2.48 -29.09 22.18
C GLU A 81 3.47 -28.90 21.02
N ILE A 82 3.03 -28.28 19.91
CA ILE A 82 3.90 -27.97 18.76
C ILE A 82 5.05 -27.07 19.19
N VAL A 83 4.77 -26.00 19.95
CA VAL A 83 5.79 -25.08 20.48
C VAL A 83 6.80 -25.83 21.35
N SER A 84 6.31 -26.69 22.26
CA SER A 84 7.15 -27.47 23.17
C SER A 84 8.04 -28.48 22.41
N MET A 85 7.50 -29.14 21.39
CA MET A 85 8.22 -30.15 20.60
C MET A 85 9.20 -29.56 19.57
N SER A 86 8.91 -28.37 19.04
CA SER A 86 9.71 -27.73 17.99
C SER A 86 10.72 -26.72 18.53
N GLY A 87 10.50 -26.19 19.73
CA GLY A 87 11.38 -25.20 20.36
C GLY A 87 11.26 -23.80 19.75
N ILE A 88 10.24 -23.54 18.93
CA ILE A 88 9.94 -22.19 18.40
C ILE A 88 8.77 -21.58 19.15
N SER A 89 8.77 -20.27 19.34
CA SER A 89 7.65 -19.58 19.98
C SER A 89 6.40 -19.62 19.10
N GLN A 90 5.23 -19.56 19.74
CA GLN A 90 3.93 -19.48 19.04
C GLN A 90 3.87 -18.32 18.04
N ALA A 91 4.42 -17.16 18.41
CA ALA A 91 4.50 -16.00 17.51
C ALA A 91 5.37 -16.29 16.27
N THR A 92 6.46 -17.03 16.43
CA THR A 92 7.32 -17.45 15.31
C THR A 92 6.57 -18.42 14.41
N LEU A 93 5.89 -19.41 14.99
CA LEU A 93 5.08 -20.38 14.25
C LEU A 93 4.01 -19.68 13.38
N TYR A 94 3.18 -18.81 13.96
CA TYR A 94 2.14 -18.11 13.20
C TYR A 94 2.70 -17.16 12.14
N ARG A 95 3.85 -16.51 12.39
CA ARG A 95 4.51 -15.70 11.37
C ARG A 95 4.87 -16.53 10.15
N TYR A 96 5.49 -17.70 10.35
CA TYR A 96 5.86 -18.59 9.24
C TYR A 96 4.66 -19.25 8.56
N ILE A 97 3.59 -19.57 9.30
CA ILE A 97 2.33 -20.05 8.70
C ILE A 97 1.74 -18.97 7.79
N ARG A 98 1.72 -17.71 8.23
CA ARG A 98 1.23 -16.58 7.42
C ARG A 98 2.11 -16.35 6.19
N GLU A 99 3.42 -16.30 6.37
CA GLU A 99 4.37 -16.13 5.26
C GLU A 99 4.24 -17.26 4.23
N ARG A 100 4.13 -18.53 4.66
CA ARG A 100 3.90 -19.64 3.72
C ARG A 100 2.51 -19.60 3.10
N GLY A 101 1.47 -19.21 3.85
CA GLY A 101 0.12 -19.01 3.33
C GLY A 101 0.07 -17.94 2.23
N MET A 102 0.84 -16.86 2.40
CA MET A 102 1.02 -15.81 1.41
C MET A 102 1.87 -16.29 0.21
N ASN A 103 2.92 -17.08 0.45
CA ASN A 103 3.75 -17.63 -0.63
C ASN A 103 3.08 -18.81 -1.39
N SER A 104 2.09 -19.49 -0.79
CA SER A 104 1.24 -20.46 -1.49
C SER A 104 0.22 -19.79 -2.40
N THR A 105 -0.11 -18.52 -2.17
CA THR A 105 -0.86 -17.69 -3.12
C THR A 105 0.01 -17.25 -4.31
N GLU A 106 1.34 -17.24 -4.18
CA GLU A 106 2.26 -16.81 -5.25
C GLU A 106 2.82 -17.97 -6.11
N ASN A 107 2.60 -19.24 -5.75
CA ASN A 107 3.13 -20.39 -6.50
C ASN A 107 2.13 -21.53 -6.79
N GLN A 108 0.83 -21.28 -6.61
CA GLN A 108 -0.21 -22.12 -7.19
C GLN A 108 -1.20 -21.23 -7.95
N SER A 109 -1.43 -21.62 -9.21
CA SER A 109 -2.23 -21.02 -10.28
C SER A 109 -1.73 -19.70 -10.86
N ILE A 110 -1.38 -19.75 -12.15
CA ILE A 110 -1.93 -18.77 -13.10
C ILE A 110 -3.45 -18.85 -12.90
N GLU A 111 -4.00 -18.09 -11.96
CA GLU A 111 -5.43 -17.80 -11.95
C GLU A 111 -5.61 -16.96 -13.20
N GLU A 112 -6.30 -17.48 -14.21
CA GLU A 112 -6.74 -16.69 -15.34
C GLU A 112 -7.37 -15.42 -14.76
N GLU A 113 -6.76 -14.24 -14.99
CA GLU A 113 -7.41 -12.96 -14.71
C GLU A 113 -8.69 -12.97 -15.54
N LYS A 114 -9.80 -13.34 -14.90
CA LYS A 114 -11.10 -13.35 -15.55
C LYS A 114 -11.49 -11.89 -15.72
N ASN A 115 -11.67 -11.49 -16.96
CA ASN A 115 -12.20 -10.19 -17.30
C ASN A 115 -13.69 -10.36 -17.59
N ALA A 116 -14.54 -9.67 -16.82
CA ALA A 116 -15.96 -9.59 -17.13
C ALA A 116 -16.17 -8.50 -18.19
N GLU A 117 -16.92 -8.82 -19.25
CA GLU A 117 -17.47 -7.82 -20.16
C GLU A 117 -18.63 -7.10 -19.47
N ILE A 118 -18.47 -5.80 -19.25
CA ILE A 118 -19.49 -4.94 -18.66
C ILE A 118 -20.06 -4.02 -19.75
N ARG A 119 -21.38 -4.00 -19.85
CA ARG A 119 -22.10 -3.09 -20.73
C ARG A 119 -22.80 -2.04 -19.91
N MET A 120 -22.60 -0.78 -20.28
CA MET A 120 -23.17 0.37 -19.59
C MET A 120 -23.81 1.32 -20.59
N TRP A 121 -25.09 1.59 -20.40
CA TRP A 121 -25.75 2.73 -21.00
C TRP A 121 -25.61 3.93 -20.07
N LEU A 122 -24.96 5.00 -20.54
CA LEU A 122 -24.73 6.21 -19.75
C LEU A 122 -25.43 7.42 -20.36
N ARG A 123 -26.28 8.05 -19.56
CA ARG A 123 -26.83 9.38 -19.84
C ARG A 123 -26.20 10.41 -18.90
N VAL A 124 -25.81 11.54 -19.48
CA VAL A 124 -25.29 12.69 -18.73
C VAL A 124 -26.12 13.92 -19.06
N GLU A 125 -26.65 14.56 -18.03
CA GLU A 125 -27.50 15.74 -18.15
C GLU A 125 -27.00 16.87 -17.28
N ASN A 126 -27.27 18.11 -17.69
CA ASN A 126 -26.94 19.27 -16.87
C ASN A 126 -28.00 19.45 -15.78
N ASN A 127 -27.61 19.75 -14.54
CA ASN A 127 -28.57 20.06 -13.46
C ASN A 127 -29.38 21.34 -13.72
N SER A 128 -28.93 22.18 -14.66
CA SER A 128 -29.61 23.42 -15.02
C SER A 128 -29.39 23.79 -16.49
N LYS A 129 -30.38 24.46 -17.08
CA LYS A 129 -30.32 25.00 -18.45
C LYS A 129 -29.20 26.04 -18.65
N PHE A 130 -28.60 26.55 -17.58
CA PHE A 130 -27.51 27.52 -17.62
C PHE A 130 -26.11 26.86 -17.56
N VAL A 131 -26.03 25.57 -17.22
CA VAL A 131 -24.78 24.81 -17.17
C VAL A 131 -24.45 24.23 -18.55
N ARG A 132 -23.17 24.16 -18.89
CA ARG A 132 -22.65 23.62 -20.16
C ARG A 132 -21.55 22.59 -19.90
N GLY A 133 -21.83 21.62 -19.01
CA GLY A 133 -20.85 20.66 -18.50
C GLY A 133 -20.90 19.28 -19.16
N LYS A 134 -22.08 18.83 -19.61
CA LYS A 134 -22.32 17.44 -20.04
C LYS A 134 -21.34 16.87 -21.06
N GLY A 135 -20.93 17.67 -22.05
CA GLY A 135 -19.98 17.20 -23.08
C GLY A 135 -18.59 16.95 -22.53
N LYS A 136 -18.16 17.75 -21.54
CA LYS A 136 -16.86 17.58 -20.89
C LYS A 136 -16.86 16.42 -19.91
N VAL A 137 -17.96 16.23 -19.16
CA VAL A 137 -18.18 15.03 -18.33
C VAL A 137 -18.06 13.77 -19.19
N ARG A 138 -18.82 13.69 -20.29
CA ARG A 138 -18.81 12.52 -21.17
C ARG A 138 -17.42 12.19 -21.69
N LYS A 139 -16.65 13.21 -22.11
CA LYS A 139 -15.27 13.03 -22.57
C LYS A 139 -14.34 12.50 -21.49
N GLU A 140 -14.48 12.99 -20.26
CA GLU A 140 -13.65 12.55 -19.11
C GLU A 140 -13.96 11.10 -18.74
N VAL A 141 -15.24 10.74 -18.67
CA VAL A 141 -15.68 9.37 -18.43
C VAL A 141 -15.16 8.43 -19.52
N GLU A 142 -15.34 8.78 -20.79
CA GLU A 142 -14.84 7.95 -21.90
C GLU A 142 -13.33 7.80 -21.87
N GLN A 143 -12.58 8.86 -21.53
CA GLN A 143 -11.13 8.81 -21.41
C GLN A 143 -10.69 7.90 -20.26
N HIS A 144 -11.33 8.02 -19.09
CA HIS A 144 -11.04 7.19 -17.93
C HIS A 144 -11.30 5.71 -18.22
N LEU A 145 -12.48 5.38 -18.74
CA LEU A 145 -12.86 4.00 -19.04
C LEU A 145 -11.99 3.37 -20.15
N ARG A 146 -11.60 4.15 -21.17
CA ARG A 146 -10.68 3.67 -22.22
C ARG A 146 -9.29 3.36 -21.68
N TYR A 147 -8.78 4.20 -20.79
CA TYR A 147 -7.43 4.09 -20.29
C TYR A 147 -7.28 2.96 -19.27
N HIS A 148 -8.28 2.77 -18.39
CA HIS A 148 -8.20 1.80 -17.30
C HIS A 148 -8.86 0.45 -17.61
N PHE A 149 -9.89 0.43 -18.45
CA PHE A 149 -10.75 -0.75 -18.65
C PHE A 149 -10.93 -1.12 -20.13
N ASN A 150 -10.07 -0.61 -21.01
CA ASN A 150 -10.06 -0.89 -22.46
C ASN A 150 -11.44 -0.72 -23.11
N MET A 151 -12.18 0.33 -22.73
CA MET A 151 -13.55 0.55 -23.19
C MET A 151 -13.68 0.81 -24.70
N GLU A 152 -14.71 0.24 -25.30
CA GLU A 152 -15.19 0.52 -26.65
C GLU A 152 -16.67 0.92 -26.65
N VAL A 153 -17.14 1.58 -27.72
CA VAL A 153 -18.54 1.95 -27.89
C VAL A 153 -19.14 1.02 -28.94
N ASN A 154 -20.21 0.30 -28.59
CA ASN A 154 -20.85 -0.61 -29.53
C ASN A 154 -21.74 0.14 -30.54
N SER A 155 -22.29 -0.58 -31.53
CA SER A 155 -23.18 -0.02 -32.55
C SER A 155 -24.49 0.58 -31.99
N SER A 156 -24.91 0.14 -30.80
CA SER A 156 -26.09 0.65 -30.09
C SER A 156 -25.80 1.92 -29.29
N GLY A 157 -24.53 2.31 -29.15
CA GLY A 157 -24.10 3.48 -28.37
C GLY A 157 -23.88 3.21 -26.87
N GLU A 158 -23.82 1.95 -26.45
CA GLU A 158 -23.44 1.54 -25.09
C GLU A 158 -21.92 1.47 -24.96
N TYR A 159 -21.43 1.65 -23.74
CA TYR A 159 -20.02 1.48 -23.39
C TYR A 159 -19.78 0.04 -22.96
N VAL A 160 -18.82 -0.62 -23.62
CA VAL A 160 -18.39 -1.98 -23.33
C VAL A 160 -16.97 -1.93 -22.79
N PHE A 161 -16.76 -2.37 -21.56
CA PHE A 161 -15.45 -2.33 -20.90
C PHE A 161 -15.18 -3.60 -20.10
N TYR A 162 -13.91 -3.85 -19.81
CA TYR A 162 -13.45 -5.12 -19.26
C TYR A 162 -12.90 -4.92 -17.86
N VAL A 163 -13.52 -5.57 -16.88
CA VAL A 163 -13.13 -5.46 -15.46
C VAL A 163 -12.52 -6.78 -14.99
N PRO A 164 -11.24 -6.80 -14.58
CA PRO A 164 -10.62 -7.98 -13.99
C PRO A 164 -11.23 -8.24 -12.61
N TYR A 165 -11.62 -9.48 -12.32
CA TYR A 165 -12.23 -9.82 -11.03
C TYR A 165 -11.76 -11.15 -10.47
N LYS A 166 -11.71 -11.24 -9.13
CA LYS A 166 -11.36 -12.48 -8.41
C LYS A 166 -12.58 -13.30 -8.05
N ASN A 167 -13.68 -12.62 -7.70
CA ASN A 167 -14.96 -13.22 -7.35
C ASN A 167 -16.08 -12.19 -7.63
N VAL A 168 -17.34 -12.63 -7.55
CA VAL A 168 -18.49 -11.77 -7.88
C VAL A 168 -18.60 -10.54 -6.97
N ASP A 169 -18.32 -10.68 -5.67
CA ASP A 169 -18.37 -9.55 -4.72
C ASP A 169 -17.29 -8.48 -5.03
N ASP A 170 -16.11 -8.93 -5.46
CA ASP A 170 -15.03 -8.06 -5.95
C ASP A 170 -15.44 -7.33 -7.23
N LEU A 171 -16.05 -8.02 -8.19
CA LEU A 171 -16.57 -7.41 -9.42
C LEU A 171 -17.65 -6.37 -9.11
N THR A 172 -18.63 -6.72 -8.26
CA THR A 172 -19.72 -5.82 -7.85
C THR A 172 -19.18 -4.54 -7.25
N LYS A 173 -18.22 -4.63 -6.32
CA LYS A 173 -17.59 -3.45 -5.72
C LYS A 173 -16.85 -2.59 -6.74
N GLN A 174 -16.08 -3.21 -7.63
CA GLN A 174 -15.37 -2.48 -8.67
C GLN A 174 -16.33 -1.72 -9.60
N VAL A 175 -17.44 -2.33 -10.02
CA VAL A 175 -18.44 -1.68 -10.87
C VAL A 175 -19.16 -0.54 -10.13
N GLU A 176 -19.55 -0.75 -8.86
CA GLU A 176 -20.14 0.29 -8.02
C GLU A 176 -19.21 1.49 -7.83
N ASP A 177 -17.91 1.23 -7.57
CA ASP A 177 -16.88 2.26 -7.43
C ASP A 177 -16.73 3.07 -8.72
N ILE A 178 -16.70 2.40 -9.89
CA ILE A 178 -16.66 3.07 -11.20
C ILE A 178 -17.87 4.00 -11.39
N ILE A 179 -19.09 3.52 -11.13
CA ILE A 179 -20.31 4.33 -11.27
C ILE A 179 -20.27 5.52 -10.31
N CYS A 180 -19.80 5.31 -9.07
CA CYS A 180 -19.65 6.35 -8.06
C CYS A 180 -18.62 7.42 -8.47
N GLU A 181 -17.49 7.03 -9.06
CA GLU A 181 -16.49 7.98 -9.57
C GLU A 181 -17.06 8.83 -10.71
N ILE A 182 -17.74 8.20 -11.68
CA ILE A 182 -18.42 8.88 -12.79
C ILE A 182 -19.45 9.88 -12.25
N ALA A 183 -20.26 9.49 -11.26
CA ALA A 183 -21.24 10.37 -10.63
C ALA A 183 -20.57 11.57 -9.94
N SER A 184 -19.48 11.33 -9.21
CA SER A 184 -18.71 12.40 -8.55
C SER A 184 -18.13 13.40 -9.55
N ASP A 185 -17.63 12.92 -10.70
CA ASP A 185 -17.11 13.78 -11.77
C ASP A 185 -18.21 14.60 -12.46
N ALA A 186 -19.41 14.03 -12.60
CA ALA A 186 -20.58 14.75 -13.08
C ALA A 186 -20.99 15.87 -12.10
N ASP A 187 -21.07 15.56 -10.81
CA ASP A 187 -21.46 16.50 -9.76
C ASP A 187 -20.49 17.68 -9.67
N ARG A 188 -19.18 17.43 -9.77
CA ARG A 188 -18.15 18.49 -9.83
C ARG A 188 -18.38 19.49 -10.96
N ARG A 189 -19.10 19.08 -12.01
CA ARG A 189 -19.45 19.88 -13.19
C ARG A 189 -20.92 20.32 -13.21
N ASN A 190 -21.63 20.16 -12.09
CA ASN A 190 -23.04 20.46 -11.93
C ASN A 190 -23.92 19.74 -12.98
N CYS A 191 -23.59 18.47 -13.21
CA CYS A 191 -24.31 17.53 -14.06
C CYS A 191 -24.74 16.33 -13.20
N PHE A 192 -25.72 15.56 -13.67
CA PHE A 192 -26.07 14.27 -13.09
C PHE A 192 -25.95 13.18 -14.15
N ILE A 193 -25.90 11.93 -13.69
CA ILE A 193 -25.87 10.76 -14.56
C ILE A 193 -27.04 9.82 -14.29
N GLU A 194 -27.44 9.08 -15.32
CA GLU A 194 -28.23 7.85 -15.22
C GLU A 194 -27.39 6.78 -15.92
N ALA A 195 -27.08 5.69 -15.22
CA ALA A 195 -26.27 4.59 -15.73
C ALA A 195 -27.02 3.28 -15.52
N ASP A 196 -27.30 2.55 -16.59
CA ASP A 196 -27.81 1.18 -16.55
C ASP A 196 -26.65 0.26 -16.90
N THR A 197 -26.20 -0.56 -15.95
CA THR A 197 -24.99 -1.38 -16.12
C THR A 197 -25.31 -2.86 -15.93
N TYR A 198 -24.83 -3.71 -16.83
CA TYR A 198 -25.09 -5.15 -16.79
C TYR A 198 -23.91 -5.98 -17.26
N CYS A 199 -23.86 -7.22 -16.76
CA CYS A 199 -22.90 -8.24 -17.17
C CYS A 199 -23.68 -9.51 -17.57
N ASP A 200 -23.78 -9.76 -18.88
CA ASP A 200 -24.54 -10.89 -19.44
C ASP A 200 -23.98 -12.25 -18.97
N GLU A 201 -22.66 -12.36 -18.81
CA GLU A 201 -21.99 -13.62 -18.46
C GLU A 201 -22.31 -14.10 -17.04
N LEU A 202 -22.59 -13.17 -16.13
CA LEU A 202 -22.80 -13.43 -14.70
C LEU A 202 -24.23 -13.14 -14.24
N ASP A 203 -25.10 -12.68 -15.14
CA ASP A 203 -26.49 -12.28 -14.86
C ASP A 203 -26.57 -11.23 -13.73
N LEU A 204 -25.69 -10.22 -13.80
CA LEU A 204 -25.60 -9.13 -12.82
C LEU A 204 -26.06 -7.81 -13.43
N TYR A 205 -26.72 -6.99 -12.62
CA TYR A 205 -27.23 -5.67 -12.97
C TYR A 205 -26.95 -4.68 -11.83
N TRP A 206 -26.56 -3.46 -12.20
CA TRP A 206 -26.26 -2.35 -11.31
C TRP A 206 -26.98 -1.09 -11.79
#